data_AF-A0A355BSM7-F1
#
_entry.id   AF-A0A355BSM7-F1
#
_cell.length_a   1.000
_cell.length_b   1.000
_cell.length_c   1.000
_cell.angle_alpha   90.00
_cell.angle_beta   90.00
_cell.angle_gamma   90.00
#
_symmetry.space_group_name_H-M   'P 1'
#
loop_
_entity.id
_entity.type
_entity.pdbx_description
1 polymer ?
#
loop_
_entity_poly.entity_id
_entity_poly.type
_entity_poly.pdbx_seq_one_letter_code
_entity_poly.pdbx_strand_id
1 'polypeptide(L)'
;MRLFFVSTVCLLSLSALAQESHPPLTASAQANRLALEHHFNQPVPERTWDQDSMATWQQWQLVENFSFGKNRGNLPMIADLNSLHPYFRDKVIELIRQCEIKGIKLAIVETYRTPTKQNEYKSMGRKYTRTKGGLSNHQYGLAVDVVPMVNDQAQWHNIALWRKVGQVGERLGLRWGGRWRYLFDPGHFEWTGPRGTYSLVQGKFPPIPATAHYPCLEDDLKELKANWKVWEAIQSRLAQNKNQVPTKDVVTTRTHATSGQD
;
A
#
# COMPACT_ATOMS: atom_id res chain seq x y z
N MET A 1 74.19 -12.54 36.61
CA MET A 1 72.84 -13.01 36.95
C MET A 1 71.90 -12.64 35.81
N ARG A 2 71.30 -13.66 35.17
CA ARG A 2 70.19 -13.67 34.18
C ARG A 2 70.42 -13.14 32.74
N LEU A 3 70.52 -14.12 31.83
CA LEU A 3 70.10 -14.12 30.42
C LEU A 3 68.61 -13.71 30.25
N PHE A 4 68.20 -13.27 29.05
CA PHE A 4 67.06 -13.77 28.22
C PHE A 4 67.02 -12.95 26.91
N PHE A 5 67.38 -13.53 25.76
CA PHE A 5 66.56 -14.20 24.73
C PHE A 5 66.08 -13.28 23.58
N VAL A 6 66.61 -13.58 22.39
CA VAL A 6 66.16 -13.12 21.07
C VAL A 6 64.83 -13.78 20.74
N SER A 7 63.87 -13.06 20.16
CA SER A 7 62.73 -13.67 19.49
C SER A 7 62.38 -12.92 18.20
N THR A 8 62.15 -13.71 17.18
CA THR A 8 62.11 -13.37 15.76
C THR A 8 60.66 -13.45 15.25
N VAL A 9 60.35 -12.63 14.25
CA VAL A 9 59.29 -12.79 13.23
C VAL A 9 57.81 -12.70 13.66
N CYS A 10 57.10 -11.71 13.10
CA CYS A 10 55.91 -11.98 12.28
C CYS A 10 55.54 -10.76 11.41
N LEU A 11 55.99 -10.77 10.16
CA LEU A 11 55.40 -10.00 9.06
C LEU A 11 54.14 -10.75 8.62
N LEU A 12 52.96 -10.15 8.78
CA LEU A 12 51.73 -10.62 8.15
C LEU A 12 51.30 -9.60 7.10
N SER A 13 51.29 -10.11 5.87
CA SER A 13 50.87 -9.53 4.60
C SER A 13 49.45 -8.97 4.62
N LEU A 14 49.28 -7.72 4.16
CA LEU A 14 47.99 -7.21 3.68
C LEU A 14 47.64 -7.91 2.37
N SER A 15 46.63 -8.78 2.39
CA SER A 15 45.97 -9.30 1.19
C SER A 15 44.99 -8.25 0.66
N ALA A 16 45.17 -7.85 -0.60
CA ALA A 16 44.24 -7.02 -1.34
C ALA A 16 42.92 -7.78 -1.59
N LEU A 17 41.80 -7.20 -1.15
CA LEU A 17 40.46 -7.64 -1.57
C LEU A 17 40.21 -7.09 -2.97
N ALA A 18 40.13 -8.00 -3.95
CA ALA A 18 39.70 -7.69 -5.30
C ALA A 18 38.24 -7.22 -5.28
N GLN A 19 38.00 -6.04 -5.84
CA GLN A 19 36.69 -5.44 -5.97
C GLN A 19 36.04 -6.03 -7.23
N GLU A 20 35.04 -6.89 -7.08
CA GLU A 20 34.28 -7.41 -8.23
C GLU A 20 33.52 -6.26 -8.89
N SER A 21 33.92 -5.90 -10.12
CA SER A 21 33.23 -4.91 -10.93
C SER A 21 31.98 -5.52 -11.54
N HIS A 22 30.81 -5.17 -11.01
CA HIS A 22 29.53 -5.49 -11.63
C HIS A 22 29.44 -4.86 -13.04
N PRO A 23 28.85 -5.56 -14.03
CA PRO A 23 28.68 -5.01 -15.37
C PRO A 23 27.76 -3.78 -15.33
N PRO A 24 28.01 -2.76 -16.18
CA PRO A 24 27.18 -1.57 -16.21
C PRO A 24 25.75 -1.92 -16.59
N LEU A 25 24.79 -1.29 -15.88
CA LEU A 25 23.37 -1.43 -16.14
C LEU A 25 23.05 -1.05 -17.59
N THR A 26 22.07 -1.71 -18.18
CA THR A 26 21.56 -1.34 -19.50
C THR A 26 20.99 0.08 -19.46
N ALA A 27 21.02 0.78 -20.60
CA ALA A 27 20.53 2.16 -20.68
C ALA A 27 19.06 2.31 -20.21
N SER A 28 18.22 1.27 -20.41
CA SER A 28 16.84 1.24 -19.90
C SER A 28 16.76 1.06 -18.39
N ALA A 29 17.64 0.23 -17.80
CA ALA A 29 17.75 0.08 -16.35
C ALA A 29 18.32 1.34 -15.69
N GLN A 30 19.22 2.06 -16.37
CA GLN A 30 19.72 3.37 -15.93
C GLN A 30 18.64 4.45 -15.98
N ALA A 31 17.84 4.52 -17.05
CA ALA A 31 16.73 5.46 -17.15
C ALA A 31 15.64 5.21 -16.08
N ASN A 32 15.30 3.95 -15.84
CA ASN A 32 14.35 3.58 -14.78
C ASN A 32 14.91 3.88 -13.38
N ARG A 33 16.22 3.66 -13.18
CA ARG A 33 16.91 4.02 -11.94
C ARG A 33 16.91 5.53 -11.70
N LEU A 34 17.19 6.34 -12.72
CA LEU A 34 17.15 7.81 -12.60
C LEU A 34 15.74 8.33 -12.33
N ALA A 35 14.71 7.75 -12.95
CA ALA A 35 13.32 8.11 -12.68
C ALA A 35 12.88 7.75 -11.24
N LEU A 36 13.36 6.62 -10.71
CA LEU A 36 13.10 6.18 -9.34
C LEU A 36 13.92 6.99 -8.32
N GLU A 37 15.20 7.23 -8.56
CA GLU A 37 16.07 8.06 -7.70
C GLU A 37 15.54 9.49 -7.62
N HIS A 38 15.04 10.05 -8.73
CA HIS A 38 14.35 11.35 -8.72
C HIS A 38 13.05 11.30 -7.91
N HIS A 39 12.37 10.16 -7.76
CA HIS A 39 11.16 10.05 -6.95
C HIS A 39 11.46 9.91 -5.45
N PHE A 40 12.57 9.27 -5.08
CA PHE A 40 12.94 8.97 -3.69
C PHE A 40 13.78 10.06 -3.02
N ASN A 41 14.44 10.93 -3.79
CA ASN A 41 15.40 11.91 -3.26
C ASN A 41 14.95 13.37 -3.40
N GLN A 42 13.65 13.61 -3.60
CA GLN A 42 13.14 14.98 -3.54
C GLN A 42 13.20 15.45 -2.07
N PRO A 43 13.83 16.59 -1.77
CA PRO A 43 13.63 17.23 -0.47
C PRO A 43 12.13 17.47 -0.32
N VAL A 44 11.59 17.24 0.89
CA VAL A 44 10.21 17.60 1.21
C VAL A 44 10.08 19.09 0.86
N PRO A 45 9.24 19.46 -0.14
CA PRO A 45 9.17 20.84 -0.57
C PRO A 45 8.77 21.69 0.64
N GLU A 46 9.46 22.82 0.80
CA GLU A 46 9.12 23.79 1.84
C GLU A 46 7.68 24.24 1.62
N ARG A 47 6.83 24.02 2.63
CA ARG A 47 5.39 24.27 2.53
C ARG A 47 5.15 25.78 2.41
N THR A 48 4.78 26.25 1.23
CA THR A 48 4.34 27.64 1.01
C THR A 48 2.82 27.74 1.18
N TRP A 49 2.37 28.72 1.96
CA TRP A 49 0.95 28.92 2.30
C TRP A 49 0.06 29.27 1.10
N ASP A 50 0.65 29.64 -0.04
CA ASP A 50 -0.07 29.98 -1.28
C ASP A 50 -0.54 28.76 -2.09
N GLN A 51 -0.12 27.53 -1.73
CA GLN A 51 -0.57 26.28 -2.39
C GLN A 51 -1.64 25.50 -1.62
N ASP A 52 -2.15 26.05 -0.51
CA ASP A 52 -3.27 25.50 0.26
C ASP A 52 -4.61 25.77 -0.45
N SER A 53 -4.72 25.33 -1.70
CA SER A 53 -6.02 25.16 -2.33
C SER A 53 -6.71 23.96 -1.67
N MET A 54 -8.01 24.05 -1.39
CA MET A 54 -8.77 22.90 -0.88
C MET A 54 -8.71 21.65 -1.80
N ALA A 55 -8.27 21.82 -3.04
CA ALA A 55 -8.12 20.75 -4.02
C ALA A 55 -6.91 19.85 -3.74
N THR A 56 -5.86 20.34 -3.09
CA THR A 56 -4.64 19.58 -2.83
C THR A 56 -4.87 18.48 -1.79
N TRP A 57 -5.74 18.73 -0.80
CA TRP A 57 -6.08 17.75 0.24
C TRP A 57 -7.03 16.64 -0.24
N GLN A 58 -7.60 16.78 -1.44
CA GLN A 58 -8.52 15.80 -2.05
C GLN A 58 -7.79 14.76 -2.92
N GLN A 59 -6.52 15.00 -3.26
CA GLN A 59 -5.74 14.09 -4.09
C GLN A 59 -4.97 13.11 -3.22
N TRP A 60 -5.52 11.92 -3.07
CA TRP A 60 -4.82 10.81 -2.44
C TRP A 60 -3.91 10.08 -3.42
N GLN A 61 -2.75 9.66 -2.91
CA GLN A 61 -1.85 8.75 -3.62
C GLN A 61 -2.58 7.46 -4.01
N LEU A 62 -2.40 7.06 -5.26
CA LEU A 62 -2.98 5.86 -5.84
C LEU A 62 -1.88 4.87 -6.22
N VAL A 63 -2.25 3.59 -6.19
CA VAL A 63 -1.45 2.49 -6.72
C VAL A 63 -2.26 1.79 -7.81
N GLU A 64 -1.60 1.50 -8.92
CA GLU A 64 -2.19 0.77 -10.04
C GLU A 64 -2.45 -0.69 -9.66
N ASN A 65 -3.48 -1.27 -10.27
CA ASN A 65 -3.96 -2.60 -9.92
C ASN A 65 -2.98 -3.75 -10.23
N PHE A 66 -1.84 -3.47 -10.85
CA PHE A 66 -0.79 -4.43 -11.16
C PHE A 66 0.60 -4.02 -10.66
N SER A 67 0.74 -2.90 -9.93
CA SER A 67 2.04 -2.34 -9.50
C SER A 67 2.95 -3.34 -8.80
N PHE A 68 2.37 -4.32 -8.12
CA PHE A 68 3.11 -5.33 -7.37
C PHE A 68 2.91 -6.75 -7.92
N GLY A 69 2.60 -6.89 -9.22
CA GLY A 69 2.51 -8.20 -9.89
C GLY A 69 1.29 -9.05 -9.53
N LYS A 70 0.29 -8.48 -8.84
CA LYS A 70 -1.00 -9.13 -8.54
C LYS A 70 -2.13 -8.29 -9.10
N ASN A 71 -3.08 -8.92 -9.81
CA ASN A 71 -4.29 -8.26 -10.28
C ASN A 71 -5.18 -7.85 -9.09
N ARG A 72 -5.46 -6.56 -8.97
CA ARG A 72 -6.32 -5.97 -7.94
C ARG A 72 -7.57 -5.32 -8.54
N GLY A 73 -8.07 -5.80 -9.66
CA GLY A 73 -9.29 -5.30 -10.29
C GLY A 73 -8.99 -4.11 -11.21
N ASN A 74 -9.95 -3.21 -11.31
CA ASN A 74 -9.94 -2.12 -12.30
C ASN A 74 -10.03 -0.74 -11.65
N LEU A 75 -10.70 -0.63 -10.51
CA LEU A 75 -10.74 0.62 -9.76
C LEU A 75 -9.36 0.86 -9.13
N PRO A 76 -8.81 2.07 -9.10
CA PRO A 76 -7.50 2.30 -8.49
C PRO A 76 -7.51 1.96 -7.00
N MET A 77 -6.35 1.55 -6.46
CA MET A 77 -6.19 1.36 -5.02
C MET A 77 -5.72 2.67 -4.40
N ILE A 78 -6.36 3.10 -3.31
CA ILE A 78 -5.93 4.27 -2.55
C ILE A 78 -4.81 3.82 -1.61
N ALA A 79 -3.63 4.43 -1.72
CA ALA A 79 -2.43 4.08 -0.96
C ALA A 79 -1.91 5.25 -0.12
N ASP A 80 -2.76 6.24 0.17
CA ASP A 80 -2.40 7.43 0.92
C ASP A 80 -2.61 7.24 2.42
N LEU A 81 -1.57 7.49 3.21
CA LEU A 81 -1.62 7.42 4.67
C LEU A 81 -2.61 8.43 5.28
N ASN A 82 -2.87 9.56 4.63
CA ASN A 82 -3.85 10.55 5.07
C ASN A 82 -5.30 10.09 4.86
N SER A 83 -5.52 8.96 4.20
CA SER A 83 -6.84 8.32 4.13
C SER A 83 -7.17 7.46 5.36
N LEU A 84 -6.23 7.34 6.31
CA LEU A 84 -6.37 6.55 7.53
C LEU A 84 -6.78 7.41 8.74
N HIS A 85 -7.39 6.76 9.73
CA HIS A 85 -7.66 7.37 11.03
C HIS A 85 -6.33 7.90 11.65
N PRO A 86 -6.25 9.13 12.20
CA PRO A 86 -4.99 9.74 12.64
C PRO A 86 -4.14 8.85 13.56
N TYR A 87 -4.74 8.29 14.61
CA TYR A 87 -4.03 7.34 15.48
C TYR A 87 -3.50 6.10 14.76
N PHE A 88 -4.26 5.53 13.82
CA PHE A 88 -3.80 4.37 13.06
C PHE A 88 -2.70 4.74 12.08
N ARG A 89 -2.83 5.89 11.40
CA ARG A 89 -1.83 6.44 10.49
C ARG A 89 -0.46 6.50 11.18
N ASP A 90 -0.40 7.03 12.39
CA ASP A 90 0.87 7.14 13.13
C ASP A 90 1.47 5.77 13.46
N LYS A 91 0.64 4.77 13.75
CA LYS A 91 1.09 3.38 13.94
C LYS A 91 1.62 2.76 12.65
N VAL A 92 1.03 3.07 11.51
CA VAL A 92 1.50 2.59 10.20
C VAL A 92 2.81 3.26 9.81
N ILE A 93 2.95 4.58 10.05
CA ILE A 93 4.22 5.30 9.86
C ILE A 93 5.33 4.67 10.71
N GLU A 94 5.04 4.40 11.99
CA GLU A 94 6.01 3.76 12.88
C GLU A 94 6.35 2.33 12.45
N LEU A 95 5.39 1.56 11.94
CA LEU A 95 5.63 0.24 11.35
C LEU A 95 6.63 0.33 10.19
N ILE A 96 6.38 1.24 9.24
CA ILE A 96 7.27 1.46 8.08
C ILE A 96 8.67 1.84 8.56
N ARG A 97 8.77 2.82 9.47
CA ARG A 97 10.04 3.29 10.02
C ARG A 97 10.83 2.18 10.72
N GLN A 98 10.19 1.39 11.56
CA GLN A 98 10.83 0.29 12.30
C GLN A 98 11.28 -0.85 11.39
N CYS A 99 10.55 -1.10 10.29
CA CYS A 99 10.97 -2.04 9.27
C CYS A 99 12.17 -1.50 8.48
N GLU A 100 12.17 -0.22 8.11
CA GLU A 100 13.26 0.41 7.37
C GLU A 100 14.57 0.43 8.16
N ILE A 101 14.53 0.73 9.46
CA ILE A 101 15.70 0.63 10.36
C ILE A 101 16.30 -0.79 10.36
N LYS A 102 15.49 -1.82 10.09
CA LYS A 102 15.91 -3.22 10.01
C LYS A 102 16.28 -3.65 8.59
N GLY A 103 16.40 -2.70 7.65
CA GLY A 103 16.71 -2.95 6.24
C GLY A 103 15.56 -3.54 5.44
N ILE A 104 14.31 -3.38 5.90
CA ILE A 104 13.12 -3.90 5.22
C ILE A 104 12.28 -2.72 4.73
N LYS A 105 12.38 -2.41 3.43
CA LYS A 105 11.50 -1.41 2.81
C LYS A 105 10.09 -1.98 2.65
N LEU A 106 9.07 -1.20 3.01
CA LEU A 106 7.66 -1.54 2.81
C LEU A 106 7.05 -0.60 1.78
N ALA A 107 6.38 -1.16 0.77
CA ALA A 107 5.50 -0.41 -0.10
C ALA A 107 4.05 -0.53 0.41
N ILE A 108 3.30 0.57 0.35
CA ILE A 108 1.88 0.59 0.67
C ILE A 108 1.11 0.09 -0.56
N VAL A 109 0.24 -0.90 -0.34
CA VAL A 109 -0.60 -1.49 -1.39
C VAL A 109 -1.98 -0.85 -1.39
N GLU A 110 -2.60 -0.77 -0.21
CA GLU A 110 -3.95 -0.20 -0.07
C GLU A 110 -4.17 0.27 1.37
N THR A 111 -4.77 1.45 1.51
CA THR A 111 -5.09 2.10 2.79
C THR A 111 -6.60 2.11 2.96
N TYR A 112 -7.26 3.22 2.63
CA TYR A 112 -8.70 3.28 2.56
C TYR A 112 -9.24 2.51 1.35
N ARG A 113 -10.29 1.72 1.57
CA ARG A 113 -11.02 1.03 0.51
C ARG A 113 -12.45 1.52 0.51
N THR A 114 -12.94 1.99 -0.62
CA THR A 114 -14.34 2.40 -0.75
C THR A 114 -15.28 1.19 -0.71
N PRO A 115 -16.56 1.35 -0.31
CA PRO A 115 -17.59 0.34 -0.52
C PRO A 115 -17.69 -0.20 -1.96
N THR A 116 -17.56 0.67 -2.96
CA THR A 116 -17.56 0.26 -4.37
C THR A 116 -16.37 -0.66 -4.69
N LYS A 117 -15.15 -0.31 -4.26
CA LYS A 117 -13.96 -1.16 -4.44
C LYS A 117 -14.07 -2.50 -3.73
N GLN A 118 -14.62 -2.50 -2.51
CA GLN A 118 -14.87 -3.72 -1.77
C GLN A 118 -15.86 -4.65 -2.50
N ASN A 119 -16.88 -4.09 -3.16
CA ASN A 119 -17.81 -4.86 -3.98
C ASN A 119 -17.16 -5.41 -5.26
N GLU A 120 -16.19 -4.70 -5.86
CA GLU A 120 -15.36 -5.25 -6.94
C GLU A 120 -14.56 -6.47 -6.45
N TYR A 121 -13.89 -6.37 -5.29
CA TYR A 121 -13.20 -7.53 -4.72
C TYR A 121 -14.13 -8.69 -4.42
N LYS A 122 -15.35 -8.39 -3.97
CA LYS A 122 -16.36 -9.42 -3.72
C LYS A 122 -16.76 -10.15 -5.01
N SER A 123 -16.91 -9.44 -6.13
CA SER A 123 -17.25 -10.04 -7.43
C SER A 123 -16.08 -10.82 -8.04
N MET A 124 -14.83 -10.43 -7.75
CA MET A 124 -13.62 -11.18 -8.13
C MET A 124 -13.43 -12.49 -7.36
N GLY A 125 -14.25 -12.74 -6.34
CA GLY A 125 -14.36 -14.03 -5.67
C GLY A 125 -13.67 -14.13 -4.31
N ARG A 126 -13.85 -15.30 -3.66
CA ARG A 126 -13.50 -15.54 -2.25
C ARG A 126 -12.02 -15.39 -1.91
N LYS A 127 -11.14 -15.42 -2.91
CA LYS A 127 -9.71 -15.18 -2.77
C LYS A 127 -9.40 -13.74 -2.34
N TYR A 128 -10.22 -12.77 -2.76
CA TYR A 128 -10.02 -11.35 -2.45
C TYR A 128 -10.78 -10.97 -1.19
N THR A 129 -12.06 -11.34 -1.12
CA THR A 129 -12.86 -11.09 0.08
C THR A 129 -14.11 -11.97 0.14
N ARG A 130 -14.67 -12.10 1.33
CA ARG A 130 -15.97 -12.75 1.55
C ARG A 130 -17.07 -11.76 1.90
N THR A 131 -16.74 -10.52 2.23
CA THR A 131 -17.70 -9.54 2.73
C THR A 131 -18.04 -8.49 1.67
N LYS A 132 -19.28 -8.00 1.71
CA LYS A 132 -19.75 -6.87 0.88
C LYS A 132 -19.21 -5.54 1.40
N GLY A 133 -19.40 -4.48 0.63
CA GLY A 133 -19.14 -3.11 1.08
C GLY A 133 -19.84 -2.80 2.41
N GLY A 134 -19.09 -2.19 3.32
CA GLY A 134 -19.47 -1.79 4.67
C GLY A 134 -18.96 -2.75 5.74
N LEU A 135 -18.28 -3.83 5.36
CA LEU A 135 -17.91 -4.93 6.26
C LEU A 135 -16.40 -5.26 6.18
N SER A 136 -15.57 -4.25 5.92
CA SER A 136 -14.11 -4.35 5.96
C SER A 136 -13.51 -3.15 6.69
N ASN A 137 -12.44 -3.39 7.45
CA ASN A 137 -11.79 -2.35 8.28
C ASN A 137 -11.11 -1.26 7.43
N HIS A 138 -10.74 -1.56 6.19
CA HIS A 138 -10.24 -0.57 5.24
C HIS A 138 -11.27 0.54 4.97
N GLN A 139 -12.56 0.24 5.06
CA GLN A 139 -13.64 1.20 4.81
C GLN A 139 -13.88 2.16 5.97
N TYR A 140 -13.13 1.99 7.05
CA TYR A 140 -13.15 2.83 8.24
C TYR A 140 -11.77 3.48 8.49
N GLY A 141 -10.83 3.35 7.55
CA GLY A 141 -9.46 3.86 7.71
C GLY A 141 -8.68 3.20 8.84
N LEU A 142 -9.00 1.93 9.14
CA LEU A 142 -8.42 1.16 10.27
C LEU A 142 -7.63 -0.08 9.81
N ALA A 143 -7.37 -0.20 8.51
CA ALA A 143 -6.53 -1.26 7.96
C ALA A 143 -5.62 -0.75 6.86
N VAL A 144 -4.48 -1.42 6.68
CA VAL A 144 -3.52 -1.17 5.62
C VAL A 144 -2.99 -2.49 5.09
N ASP A 145 -2.85 -2.58 3.78
CA ASP A 145 -2.12 -3.63 3.08
C ASP A 145 -0.73 -3.07 2.70
N VAL A 146 0.32 -3.80 3.06
CA VAL A 146 1.71 -3.48 2.68
C VAL A 146 2.38 -4.66 2.00
N VAL A 147 3.51 -4.42 1.33
CA VAL A 147 4.38 -5.49 0.82
C VAL A 147 5.86 -5.15 1.03
N PRO A 148 6.69 -6.08 1.53
CA PRO A 148 8.13 -5.89 1.61
C PRO A 148 8.76 -5.87 0.22
N MET A 149 9.72 -4.98 0.05
CA MET A 149 10.45 -4.77 -1.20
C MET A 149 11.93 -5.16 -1.01
N VAL A 150 12.45 -5.96 -1.94
CA VAL A 150 13.88 -6.28 -2.04
C VAL A 150 14.29 -6.06 -3.49
N ASN A 151 15.28 -5.21 -3.72
CA ASN A 151 15.73 -4.82 -5.08
C ASN A 151 14.55 -4.41 -5.97
N ASP A 152 13.66 -3.57 -5.44
CA ASP A 152 12.44 -3.07 -6.10
C ASP A 152 11.44 -4.15 -6.54
N GLN A 153 11.58 -5.37 -6.02
CA GLN A 153 10.65 -6.47 -6.26
C GLN A 153 9.83 -6.80 -5.01
N ALA A 154 8.51 -6.92 -5.22
CA ALA A 154 7.56 -7.27 -4.18
C ALA A 154 7.76 -8.73 -3.70
N GLN A 155 8.00 -8.90 -2.39
CA GLN A 155 8.33 -10.18 -1.78
C GLN A 155 7.09 -10.91 -1.25
N TRP A 156 6.23 -11.40 -2.14
CA TRP A 156 4.97 -12.04 -1.74
C TRP A 156 5.13 -13.40 -1.05
N HIS A 157 6.17 -14.14 -1.37
CA HIS A 157 6.36 -15.54 -0.94
C HIS A 157 7.43 -15.70 0.16
N ASN A 158 8.03 -14.61 0.63
CA ASN A 158 9.08 -14.66 1.64
C ASN A 158 8.49 -14.71 3.06
N ILE A 159 8.21 -15.93 3.53
CA ILE A 159 7.59 -16.18 4.85
C ILE A 159 8.43 -15.61 6.01
N ALA A 160 9.76 -15.72 5.93
CA ALA A 160 10.66 -15.22 6.97
C ALA A 160 10.57 -13.69 7.09
N LEU A 161 10.51 -12.99 5.95
CA LEU A 161 10.36 -11.54 5.90
C LEU A 161 8.99 -11.10 6.45
N TRP A 162 7.92 -11.78 6.05
CA TRP A 162 6.59 -11.55 6.60
C TRP A 162 6.53 -11.71 8.11
N ARG A 163 7.18 -12.74 8.68
CA ARG A 163 7.24 -12.92 10.13
C ARG A 163 7.94 -11.76 10.83
N LYS A 164 9.02 -11.22 10.26
CA LYS A 164 9.73 -10.06 10.82
C LYS A 164 8.84 -8.82 10.84
N VAL A 165 8.19 -8.52 9.71
CA VAL A 165 7.29 -7.35 9.56
C VAL A 165 6.07 -7.49 10.47
N GLY A 166 5.44 -8.67 10.47
CA GLY A 166 4.31 -9.00 11.33
C GLY A 166 4.59 -8.75 12.81
N GLN A 167 5.73 -9.25 13.31
CA GLN A 167 6.14 -9.04 14.70
C GLN A 167 6.39 -7.56 15.06
N VAL A 168 6.84 -6.75 14.10
CA VAL A 168 6.94 -5.29 14.31
C VAL A 168 5.56 -4.70 14.49
N GLY A 169 4.61 -4.99 13.60
CA GLY A 169 3.23 -4.51 13.73
C GLY A 169 2.55 -4.94 15.02
N GLU A 170 2.71 -6.21 15.42
CA GLU A 170 2.17 -6.74 16.68
C GLU A 170 2.71 -5.97 17.90
N ARG A 171 4.01 -5.65 17.93
CA ARG A 171 4.62 -4.84 19.01
C ARG A 171 4.09 -3.41 19.07
N LEU A 172 3.58 -2.88 17.96
CA LEU A 172 2.95 -1.56 17.89
C LEU A 172 1.46 -1.59 18.30
N GLY A 173 0.94 -2.77 18.66
CA GLY A 173 -0.46 -2.97 19.04
C GLY A 173 -1.40 -3.20 17.85
N LEU A 174 -0.86 -3.48 16.66
CA LEU A 174 -1.65 -3.82 15.48
C LEU A 174 -1.97 -5.31 15.46
N ARG A 175 -3.17 -5.65 14.99
CA ARG A 175 -3.51 -7.03 14.65
C ARG A 175 -2.98 -7.32 13.25
N TRP A 176 -2.24 -8.41 13.12
CA TRP A 176 -1.60 -8.81 11.86
C TRP A 176 -2.31 -9.99 11.22
N GLY A 177 -2.65 -9.88 9.92
CA GLY A 177 -3.35 -10.91 9.17
C GLY A 177 -2.54 -12.20 8.94
N GLY A 178 -1.21 -12.15 9.12
CA GLY A 178 -0.37 -13.34 9.11
C GLY A 178 -0.58 -14.29 10.29
N ARG A 179 -1.37 -13.90 11.30
CA ARG A 179 -1.82 -14.80 12.39
C ARG A 179 -3.15 -15.49 12.10
N TRP A 180 -3.86 -15.11 11.04
CA TRP A 180 -5.20 -15.62 10.80
C TRP A 180 -5.16 -17.08 10.32
N ARG A 181 -5.92 -17.95 11.00
CA ARG A 181 -6.08 -19.37 10.62
C ARG A 181 -6.83 -19.54 9.31
N TYR A 182 -7.75 -18.63 9.00
CA TYR A 182 -8.55 -18.63 7.79
C TYR A 182 -8.33 -17.29 7.07
N LEU A 183 -8.18 -17.34 5.74
CA LEU A 183 -7.82 -16.17 4.93
C LEU A 183 -6.48 -15.56 5.36
N PHE A 184 -5.44 -16.39 5.48
CA PHE A 184 -4.09 -15.93 5.78
C PHE A 184 -3.69 -14.77 4.86
N ASP A 185 -3.42 -13.61 5.47
CA ASP A 185 -3.12 -12.37 4.76
C ASP A 185 -1.97 -11.63 5.46
N PRO A 186 -0.70 -11.95 5.13
CA PRO A 186 0.44 -11.38 5.83
C PRO A 186 0.70 -9.92 5.46
N GLY A 187 0.07 -9.41 4.40
CA GLY A 187 0.14 -7.99 4.01
C GLY A 187 -0.77 -7.09 4.83
N HIS A 188 -1.82 -7.65 5.43
CA HIS A 188 -2.85 -6.91 6.14
C HIS A 188 -2.48 -6.62 7.59
N PHE A 189 -2.59 -5.35 7.98
CA PHE A 189 -2.53 -4.88 9.36
C PHE A 189 -3.78 -4.09 9.69
N GLU A 190 -4.33 -4.27 10.88
CA GLU A 190 -5.48 -3.51 11.33
C GLU A 190 -5.36 -3.06 12.78
N TRP A 191 -5.90 -1.87 13.05
CA TRP A 191 -6.17 -1.41 14.40
C TRP A 191 -7.65 -1.61 14.69
N THR A 192 -7.98 -2.75 15.28
CA THR A 192 -9.33 -3.06 15.72
C THR A 192 -9.36 -3.44 17.18
N GLY A 193 -10.38 -2.96 17.90
CA GLY A 193 -10.69 -3.41 19.24
C GLY A 193 -11.17 -4.86 19.26
N PRO A 194 -11.45 -5.42 20.45
CA PRO A 194 -11.75 -6.85 20.62
C PRO A 194 -12.99 -7.35 19.86
N ARG A 195 -13.89 -6.46 19.45
CA ARG A 195 -15.15 -6.79 18.77
C ARG A 195 -15.09 -6.67 17.23
N GLY A 196 -13.93 -6.32 16.67
CA GLY A 196 -13.70 -6.26 15.22
C GLY A 196 -14.69 -5.34 14.46
N THR A 197 -14.96 -5.70 13.20
CA THR A 197 -15.73 -4.86 12.25
C THR A 197 -17.18 -4.62 12.68
N TYR A 198 -17.80 -5.50 13.46
CA TYR A 198 -19.19 -5.33 13.92
C TYR A 198 -19.38 -4.04 14.73
N SER A 199 -18.40 -3.68 15.56
CA SER A 199 -18.46 -2.42 16.33
C SER A 199 -18.32 -1.20 15.42
N LEU A 200 -17.51 -1.29 14.36
CA LEU A 200 -17.30 -0.19 13.42
C LEU A 200 -18.57 0.16 12.64
N VAL A 201 -19.37 -0.85 12.25
CA VAL A 201 -20.69 -0.65 11.61
C VAL A 201 -21.63 0.16 12.51
N GLN A 202 -21.50 0.03 13.83
CA GLN A 202 -22.27 0.81 14.81
C GLN A 202 -21.62 2.17 15.15
N GLY A 203 -20.56 2.57 14.44
CA GLY A 203 -19.81 3.80 14.73
C GLY A 203 -18.94 3.72 15.99
N LYS A 204 -18.72 2.52 16.55
CA LYS A 204 -17.89 2.32 17.74
C LYS A 204 -16.46 2.00 17.32
N PHE A 205 -15.63 3.04 17.29
CA PHE A 205 -14.21 2.94 16.99
C PHE A 205 -13.41 2.39 18.20
N PRO A 206 -12.22 1.79 17.97
CA PRO A 206 -11.36 1.37 19.08
C PRO A 206 -10.94 2.58 19.92
N PRO A 207 -10.83 2.44 21.25
CA PRO A 207 -10.41 3.54 22.10
C PRO A 207 -8.94 3.90 21.84
N ILE A 208 -8.66 5.20 21.78
CA ILE A 208 -7.30 5.73 21.75
C ILE A 208 -6.75 5.73 23.18
N PRO A 209 -5.50 5.31 23.42
CA PRO A 209 -4.87 5.42 24.73
C PRO A 209 -4.90 6.87 25.24
N ALA A 210 -5.24 7.07 26.51
CA ALA A 210 -5.33 8.41 27.12
C ALA A 210 -4.00 9.19 27.10
N THR A 211 -2.87 8.49 26.94
CA THR A 211 -1.54 9.09 26.80
C THR A 211 -1.28 9.68 25.41
N ALA A 212 -2.09 9.35 24.40
CA ALA A 212 -1.93 9.88 23.06
C ALA A 212 -2.74 11.18 22.92
N HIS A 213 -2.11 12.22 22.39
CA HIS A 213 -2.69 13.55 22.31
C HIS A 213 -3.06 13.92 20.86
N TYR A 214 -4.35 14.04 20.60
CA TYR A 214 -4.91 14.49 19.31
C TYR A 214 -5.91 15.63 19.56
N PRO A 215 -5.45 16.88 19.68
CA PRO A 215 -6.28 18.00 20.11
C PRO A 215 -7.41 18.35 19.12
N CYS A 216 -7.23 18.06 17.82
CA CYS A 216 -8.19 18.32 16.75
C CYS A 216 -8.83 17.04 16.19
N LEU A 217 -8.85 15.94 16.95
CA LEU A 217 -9.28 14.63 16.44
C LEU A 217 -10.68 14.65 15.81
N GLU A 218 -11.64 15.36 16.41
CA GLU A 218 -13.01 15.39 15.89
C GLU A 218 -13.08 16.06 14.51
N ASP A 219 -12.35 17.17 14.34
CA ASP A 219 -12.28 17.90 13.06
C ASP A 219 -11.54 17.08 12.01
N ASP A 220 -10.41 16.47 12.36
CA ASP A 220 -9.66 15.56 11.48
C ASP A 220 -10.56 14.42 10.99
N LEU A 221 -11.34 13.81 11.89
CA LEU A 221 -12.25 12.71 11.54
C LEU A 221 -13.43 13.19 10.69
N LYS A 222 -13.91 14.41 10.90
CA LYS A 222 -14.98 15.00 10.08
C LYS A 222 -14.50 15.23 8.65
N GLU A 223 -13.32 15.82 8.48
CA GLU A 223 -12.70 16.02 7.17
C GLU A 223 -12.42 14.69 6.47
N LEU A 224 -11.81 13.75 7.19
CA LEU A 224 -11.49 12.42 6.68
C LEU A 224 -12.74 11.68 6.15
N LYS A 225 -13.85 11.72 6.91
CA LYS A 225 -15.13 11.14 6.49
C LYS A 225 -15.73 11.85 5.27
N ALA A 226 -15.53 13.16 5.12
CA ALA A 226 -15.95 13.88 3.93
C ALA A 226 -15.15 13.41 2.71
N ASN A 227 -13.83 13.27 2.83
CA ASN A 227 -12.96 12.78 1.77
C ASN A 227 -13.27 11.32 1.37
N TRP A 228 -13.58 10.45 2.34
CA TRP A 228 -14.06 9.09 2.06
C TRP A 228 -15.33 9.07 1.19
N LYS A 229 -16.30 9.95 1.45
CA LYS A 229 -17.53 10.06 0.65
C LYS A 229 -17.24 10.54 -0.77
N VAL A 230 -16.32 11.49 -0.92
CA VAL A 230 -15.88 11.97 -2.24
C VAL A 230 -15.27 10.81 -3.04
N TRP A 231 -14.37 10.03 -2.43
CA TRP A 231 -13.73 8.90 -3.10
C TRP A 231 -14.68 7.74 -3.42
N GLU A 232 -15.66 7.44 -2.57
CA GLU A 232 -16.75 6.51 -2.92
C GLU A 232 -17.50 7.00 -4.16
N ALA A 233 -17.89 8.27 -4.21
CA ALA A 233 -18.58 8.83 -5.38
C ALA A 233 -17.73 8.76 -6.66
N ILE A 234 -16.43 9.03 -6.56
CA ILE A 234 -15.49 8.91 -7.69
C ILE A 234 -15.45 7.45 -8.18
N GLN A 235 -15.20 6.49 -7.29
CA GLN A 235 -15.07 5.09 -7.69
C GLN A 235 -16.40 4.48 -8.15
N SER A 236 -17.54 4.89 -7.58
CA SER A 236 -18.87 4.52 -8.09
C SER A 236 -19.07 4.96 -9.54
N ARG A 237 -18.70 6.20 -9.90
CA ARG A 237 -18.80 6.70 -11.29
C ARG A 237 -17.88 5.93 -12.23
N LEU A 238 -16.64 5.67 -11.81
CA LEU A 238 -15.70 4.85 -12.60
C LEU A 238 -16.25 3.44 -12.86
N ALA A 239 -16.87 2.82 -11.86
CA ALA A 239 -17.48 1.50 -12.00
C ALA A 239 -18.68 1.51 -12.96
N GLN A 240 -19.51 2.56 -12.92
CA GLN A 240 -20.67 2.71 -13.80
C GLN A 240 -20.27 2.93 -15.26
N ASN A 241 -19.31 3.82 -15.51
CA ASN A 241 -18.84 4.13 -16.87
C ASN A 241 -18.26 2.89 -17.57
N LYS A 242 -17.66 1.97 -16.81
CA LYS A 242 -17.18 0.69 -17.35
C LYS A 242 -18.33 -0.24 -17.77
N ASN A 243 -19.45 -0.22 -17.05
CA ASN A 243 -20.63 -1.02 -17.40
C ASN A 243 -21.42 -0.43 -18.58
N GLN A 244 -21.10 0.79 -19.02
CA GLN A 244 -21.72 1.49 -20.16
C GLN A 244 -20.95 1.34 -21.48
N VAL A 245 -19.95 0.46 -21.57
CA VAL A 245 -19.35 0.11 -22.87
C VAL A 245 -20.44 -0.57 -23.73
N PRO A 246 -20.73 -0.08 -24.95
CA PRO A 246 -21.91 -0.51 -25.70
C PRO A 246 -21.82 -1.98 -26.07
N THR A 247 -22.89 -2.72 -25.77
CA THR A 247 -23.19 -3.98 -26.43
C THR A 247 -23.20 -3.71 -27.94
N LYS A 248 -22.46 -4.52 -28.70
CA LYS A 248 -22.52 -4.51 -30.16
C LYS A 248 -23.92 -4.91 -30.60
N ASP A 249 -24.82 -3.94 -30.73
CA ASP A 249 -26.08 -4.13 -31.40
C ASP A 249 -25.85 -4.05 -32.90
N VAL A 250 -25.79 -5.25 -33.49
CA VAL A 250 -26.46 -5.63 -34.73
C VAL A 250 -27.11 -4.45 -35.47
N VAL A 251 -26.43 -3.95 -36.49
CA VAL A 251 -27.10 -3.37 -37.66
C VAL A 251 -26.81 -4.30 -38.82
N THR A 252 -27.73 -5.24 -39.01
CA THR A 252 -27.87 -6.03 -40.23
C THR A 252 -28.07 -5.08 -41.39
N THR A 253 -27.07 -4.92 -42.25
CA THR A 253 -27.25 -4.31 -43.56
C THR A 253 -28.19 -5.19 -44.38
N ARG A 254 -29.46 -4.77 -44.52
CA ARG A 254 -30.33 -5.24 -45.59
C ARG A 254 -29.72 -4.78 -46.92
N THR A 255 -29.12 -5.70 -47.65
CA THR A 255 -28.92 -5.57 -49.09
C THR A 255 -30.29 -5.67 -49.76
N HIS A 256 -30.86 -4.53 -50.17
CA HIS A 256 -31.89 -4.53 -51.20
C HIS A 256 -31.19 -4.58 -52.55
N ALA A 257 -31.42 -5.69 -53.24
CA ALA A 257 -31.13 -5.88 -54.64
C ALA A 257 -31.96 -4.89 -55.46
N THR A 258 -31.31 -4.10 -56.29
CA THR A 258 -31.91 -3.54 -57.51
C THR A 258 -31.30 -4.26 -58.69
N SER A 259 -32.12 -5.13 -59.28
CA SER A 259 -31.99 -5.75 -60.59
C SER A 259 -31.85 -4.71 -61.70
N GLY A 260 -30.94 -4.97 -62.63
CA GLY A 260 -30.95 -4.41 -63.98
C GLY A 260 -30.65 -5.52 -64.99
N GLN A 261 -31.16 -5.35 -66.22
CA GLN A 261 -31.34 -6.29 -67.35
C GLN A 261 -32.75 -6.90 -67.36
N ASP A 262 -33.66 -6.57 -68.29
CA ASP A 262 -33.55 -6.03 -69.66
C ASP A 262 -34.47 -4.81 -69.93
#